data_AF-S4N4C1-F1
#
_entry.id   AF-S4N4C1-F1
#
_cell.length_a   1.000
_cell.length_b   1.000
_cell.length_c   1.000
_cell.angle_alpha   90.00
_cell.angle_beta   90.00
_cell.angle_gamma   90.00
#
_symmetry.space_group_name_H-M   'P 1'
#
loop_
_entity.id
_entity.type
_entity.pdbx_description
1 polymer ?
#
loop_
_entity_poly.entity_id
_entity_poly.type
_entity_poly.pdbx_seq_one_letter_code
_entity_poly.pdbx_strand_id
1 'polypeptide(L)'
;MARIRCHRNTWAYLLENVPKDSETVITGHERGQGSAFRPPAQDEVTAEDDAMVTVPLSGTTLAAVLSWCRNIQPNTLRSPWTELDRSIGRRAGAAISQALDNVIPSNGADGPTAVIYLDDRVTAKDTTP
;
A
#
# COMPACT_ATOMS: atom_id res chain seq x y z
N MET A 1 8.69 13.72 -2.01
CA MET A 1 7.91 12.62 -2.65
C MET A 1 7.93 11.42 -1.72
N ALA A 2 6.84 10.65 -1.59
CA ALA A 2 6.88 9.46 -0.74
C ALA A 2 7.56 8.29 -1.46
N ARG A 3 8.28 7.45 -0.73
CA ARG A 3 8.87 6.20 -1.24
C ARG A 3 8.47 5.07 -0.29
N ILE A 4 8.06 3.93 -0.83
CA ILE A 4 7.88 2.70 -0.06
C ILE A 4 9.07 1.80 -0.33
N ARG A 5 9.76 1.37 0.73
CA ARG A 5 10.74 0.30 0.68
C ARG A 5 10.10 -0.97 1.20
N CYS A 6 10.00 -2.01 0.38
CA CYS A 6 9.35 -3.26 0.76
C CYS A 6 9.90 -4.47 0.01
N HIS A 7 9.58 -5.69 0.43
CA HIS A 7 9.93 -6.88 -0.34
C HIS A 7 9.18 -6.92 -1.68
N ARG A 8 9.82 -7.40 -2.76
CA ARG A 8 9.21 -7.50 -4.11
C ARG A 8 7.86 -8.22 -4.14
N ASN A 9 7.68 -9.23 -3.29
CA ASN A 9 6.42 -9.97 -3.19
C ASN A 9 5.32 -9.11 -2.55
N THR A 10 5.67 -8.29 -1.57
CA THR A 10 4.75 -7.35 -0.93
C THR A 10 4.33 -6.27 -1.92
N TRP A 11 5.27 -5.76 -2.72
CA TRP A 11 4.93 -4.84 -3.81
C TRP A 11 4.00 -5.47 -4.85
N ALA A 12 4.30 -6.69 -5.30
CA ALA A 12 3.45 -7.43 -6.24
C ALA A 12 2.04 -7.67 -5.67
N TYR A 13 1.93 -7.99 -4.37
CA TYR A 13 0.66 -8.16 -3.69
C TYR A 13 -0.17 -6.87 -3.69
N LEU A 14 0.45 -5.72 -3.42
CA LEU A 14 -0.23 -4.42 -3.43
C LEU A 14 -0.69 -4.04 -4.85
N LEU A 15 0.14 -4.29 -5.86
CA LEU A 15 -0.23 -4.07 -7.27
C LEU A 15 -1.48 -4.86 -7.67
N GLU A 16 -1.62 -6.06 -7.15
CA GLU A 16 -2.74 -6.93 -7.47
C GLU A 16 -4.02 -6.54 -6.70
N ASN A 17 -3.90 -6.19 -5.42
CA ASN A 17 -5.07 -6.10 -4.53
C ASN A 17 -5.59 -4.69 -4.28
N VAL A 18 -4.75 -3.65 -4.36
CA VAL A 18 -5.20 -2.26 -4.17
C VAL A 18 -6.20 -1.81 -5.26
N PRO A 19 -6.05 -2.17 -6.55
CA PRO A 19 -7.06 -1.87 -7.57
C PRO A 19 -8.42 -2.53 -7.33
N LYS A 20 -8.45 -3.69 -6.67
CA LYS A 20 -9.70 -4.43 -6.37
C LYS A 20 -10.55 -3.72 -5.30
N ASP A 21 -9.97 -2.78 -4.55
CA ASP A 21 -10.69 -1.93 -3.58
C ASP A 21 -11.73 -1.02 -4.27
N SER A 22 -11.48 -0.58 -5.49
CA SER A 22 -12.45 0.20 -6.28
C SER A 22 -13.64 -0.62 -6.77
N GLU A 23 -13.51 -1.96 -6.80
CA GLU A 23 -14.53 -2.88 -7.29
C GLU A 23 -15.41 -3.46 -6.18
N THR A 24 -14.97 -3.36 -4.91
CA THR A 24 -15.61 -4.03 -3.78
C THR A 24 -16.66 -3.13 -3.10
N VAL A 25 -17.91 -3.36 -3.46
CA VAL A 25 -19.12 -2.70 -2.92
C VAL A 25 -19.36 -3.11 -1.46
N ILE A 26 -18.69 -2.45 -0.51
CA ILE A 26 -18.97 -2.67 0.94
C ILE A 26 -20.03 -1.68 1.47
N THR A 27 -20.28 -0.56 0.77
CA THR A 27 -21.20 0.51 1.24
C THR A 27 -22.31 0.91 0.28
N GLY A 28 -22.54 0.15 -0.80
CA GLY A 28 -23.65 0.40 -1.74
C GLY A 28 -23.53 1.68 -2.58
N HIS A 29 -22.44 2.44 -2.44
CA HIS A 29 -22.06 3.47 -3.39
C HIS A 29 -20.99 2.88 -4.30
N GLU A 30 -21.30 2.75 -5.59
CA GLU A 30 -20.25 2.61 -6.60
C GLU A 30 -19.33 3.81 -6.45
N ARG A 31 -18.11 3.60 -5.91
CA ARG A 31 -17.06 4.60 -6.05
C ARG A 31 -16.64 4.57 -7.51
N GLY A 32 -17.38 5.29 -8.34
CA GLY A 32 -16.96 5.70 -9.67
C GLY A 32 -15.72 6.58 -9.55
N GLN A 33 -14.57 5.97 -9.29
CA GLN A 33 -13.26 6.59 -9.33
C GLN A 33 -12.39 5.66 -10.15
N GLY A 34 -12.16 6.01 -11.42
CA GLY A 34 -11.10 5.39 -12.22
C GLY A 34 -9.82 5.33 -11.37
N SER A 35 -9.19 4.16 -11.30
CA SER A 35 -8.31 3.76 -10.19
C SER A 35 -7.38 4.89 -9.73
N ALA A 36 -7.65 5.45 -8.55
CA ALA A 36 -6.75 6.44 -7.92
C ALA A 36 -5.36 5.85 -7.66
N PHE A 37 -5.27 4.52 -7.61
CA PHE A 37 -4.04 3.77 -7.63
C PHE A 37 -3.39 3.80 -9.02
N ARG A 38 -2.30 4.56 -9.12
CA ARG A 38 -1.42 4.61 -10.29
C ARG A 38 -0.01 4.21 -9.86
N PRO A 39 0.35 2.93 -9.96
CA PRO A 39 1.70 2.52 -9.60
C PRO A 39 2.72 3.19 -10.53
N PRO A 40 3.95 3.47 -10.04
CA PRO A 40 5.02 3.96 -10.89
C PRO A 40 5.35 2.95 -11.99
N ALA A 41 6.00 3.44 -13.05
CA ALA A 41 6.48 2.56 -14.12
C ALA A 41 7.59 1.63 -13.59
N GLN A 42 7.77 0.47 -14.23
CA GLN A 42 8.68 -0.56 -13.71
C GLN A 42 10.14 -0.09 -13.66
N ASP A 43 10.54 0.79 -14.57
CA ASP A 43 11.85 1.43 -14.64
C ASP A 43 12.07 2.50 -13.55
N GLU A 44 11.00 2.99 -12.93
CA GLU A 44 11.07 3.89 -11.77
C GLU A 44 11.23 3.12 -10.44
N VAL A 45 11.01 1.80 -10.44
CA VAL A 45 11.18 0.94 -9.25
C VAL A 45 12.64 0.56 -9.09
N THR A 46 13.23 0.93 -7.96
CA THR A 46 14.62 0.61 -7.65
C THR A 46 14.69 -0.77 -6.99
N ALA A 47 15.37 -1.73 -7.62
CA ALA A 47 15.70 -3.00 -6.98
C ALA A 47 16.88 -2.83 -6.00
N GLU A 48 16.80 -3.52 -4.87
CA GLU A 48 17.83 -3.56 -3.83
C GLU A 48 18.21 -5.02 -3.50
N ASP A 49 19.18 -5.17 -2.61
CA ASP A 49 19.59 -6.48 -2.08
C ASP A 49 18.43 -7.19 -1.34
N ASP A 50 18.58 -8.49 -1.11
CA ASP A 50 17.61 -9.33 -0.39
C ASP A 50 16.17 -9.35 -0.94
N ALA A 51 16.04 -9.03 -2.23
CA ALA A 51 14.76 -8.92 -2.95
C ALA A 51 13.86 -7.77 -2.44
N MET A 52 14.48 -6.74 -1.85
CA MET A 52 13.82 -5.49 -1.52
C MET A 52 13.68 -4.61 -2.75
N VAL A 53 12.66 -3.75 -2.75
CA VAL A 53 12.40 -2.74 -3.76
C VAL A 53 12.05 -1.42 -3.09
N THR A 54 12.54 -0.33 -3.65
CA THR A 54 12.10 1.02 -3.32
C THR A 54 11.26 1.59 -4.46
N VAL A 55 10.03 1.96 -4.11
CA VAL A 55 8.98 2.34 -5.05
C VAL A 55 8.60 3.80 -4.79
N PRO A 56 8.80 4.70 -5.78
CA PRO A 56 8.37 6.07 -5.64
C PRO A 56 6.84 6.17 -5.76
N LEU A 57 6.17 6.80 -4.79
CA LEU A 57 4.73 6.98 -4.79
C LEU A 57 4.33 8.45 -4.95
N SER A 58 3.41 8.67 -5.88
CA SER A 58 2.64 9.92 -5.93
C SER A 58 1.71 10.01 -4.70
N GLY A 59 1.25 11.22 -4.37
CA GLY A 59 0.29 11.42 -3.28
C GLY A 59 -1.02 10.66 -3.49
N THR A 60 -1.50 10.55 -4.74
CA THR A 60 -2.71 9.79 -5.07
C THR A 60 -2.52 8.29 -4.90
N THR A 61 -1.37 7.76 -5.31
CA THR A 61 -1.06 6.32 -5.16
C THR A 61 -0.92 5.96 -3.68
N LEU A 62 -0.24 6.81 -2.89
CA LEU A 62 -0.14 6.61 -1.44
C LEU A 62 -1.51 6.64 -0.76
N ALA A 63 -2.37 7.60 -1.12
CA ALA A 63 -3.72 7.70 -0.59
C ALA A 63 -4.59 6.47 -0.93
N ALA A 64 -4.43 5.92 -2.14
CA ALA A 64 -5.13 4.70 -2.55
C ALA A 64 -4.69 3.48 -1.71
N VAL A 65 -3.38 3.30 -1.49
CA VAL A 65 -2.87 2.22 -0.62
C VAL A 65 -3.39 2.37 0.81
N LEU A 66 -3.39 3.60 1.35
CA LEU A 66 -3.91 3.86 2.70
C LEU A 66 -5.43 3.64 2.79
N SER A 67 -6.19 3.99 1.75
CA SER A 67 -7.63 3.72 1.66
C SER A 67 -7.90 2.22 1.71
N TRP A 68 -7.20 1.44 0.88
CA TRP A 68 -7.31 -0.02 0.88
C TRP A 68 -6.99 -0.61 2.26
N CYS A 69 -5.88 -0.19 2.88
CA CYS A 69 -5.49 -0.65 4.21
C CYS A 69 -6.60 -0.45 5.27
N ARG A 70 -7.40 0.62 5.15
CA ARG A 70 -8.53 0.90 6.05
C ARG A 70 -9.78 0.10 5.69
N ASN A 71 -10.08 -0.04 4.39
CA ASN A 71 -11.28 -0.69 3.89
C ASN A 71 -11.30 -2.20 4.12
N ILE A 72 -10.14 -2.85 4.20
CA ILE A 72 -10.07 -4.29 4.42
C ILE A 72 -10.21 -4.70 5.89
N GLN A 73 -10.13 -3.76 6.83
CA GLN A 73 -10.16 -4.05 8.28
C GLN A 73 -11.51 -4.53 8.84
N PRO A 74 -12.68 -4.03 8.39
CA PRO A 74 -13.95 -4.47 8.94
C PRO A 74 -14.18 -5.97 8.72
N ASN A 75 -14.28 -6.71 9.82
CA ASN A 75 -14.66 -8.12 9.80
C ASN A 75 -16.19 -8.23 9.81
N THR A 76 -16.79 -8.15 8.62
CA THR A 76 -18.23 -8.39 8.44
C THR A 76 -18.45 -9.79 7.89
N LEU A 77 -19.63 -10.38 8.17
CA LEU A 77 -20.02 -11.72 7.69
C LEU A 77 -19.94 -11.90 6.16
N ARG A 78 -19.83 -10.81 5.39
CA ARG A 78 -19.70 -10.81 3.92
C ARG A 78 -18.43 -10.11 3.43
N SER A 79 -17.41 -9.98 4.28
CA SER A 79 -16.15 -9.34 3.87
C SER A 79 -15.48 -10.15 2.75
N PRO A 80 -15.17 -9.53 1.59
CA PRO A 80 -14.46 -10.21 0.50
C PRO A 80 -12.96 -10.41 0.82
N TRP A 81 -12.48 -9.86 1.94
CA TRP A 81 -11.07 -9.81 2.31
C TRP A 81 -10.66 -10.96 3.21
N THR A 82 -9.52 -11.57 2.89
CA THR A 82 -8.91 -12.69 3.64
C THR A 82 -8.24 -12.22 4.93
N GLU A 83 -7.82 -13.15 5.79
CA GLU A 83 -6.95 -12.82 6.93
C GLU A 83 -5.57 -12.30 6.49
N LEU A 84 -5.05 -12.79 5.35
CA LEU A 84 -3.81 -12.30 4.76
C LEU A 84 -3.93 -10.82 4.37
N ASP A 85 -5.01 -10.45 3.68
CA ASP A 85 -5.30 -9.06 3.32
C ASP A 85 -5.27 -8.18 4.56
N ARG A 86 -6.03 -8.54 5.60
CA ARG A 86 -6.11 -7.79 6.86
C ARG A 86 -4.76 -7.68 7.55
N SER A 87 -3.97 -8.74 7.57
CA SER A 87 -2.62 -8.74 8.14
C SER A 87 -1.69 -7.78 7.40
N ILE A 88 -1.71 -7.82 6.06
CA ILE A 88 -0.92 -6.91 5.22
C ILE A 88 -1.38 -5.47 5.40
N GLY A 89 -2.69 -5.18 5.31
CA GLY A 89 -3.18 -3.80 5.46
C GLY A 89 -3.00 -3.22 6.86
N ARG A 90 -3.01 -4.04 7.93
CA ARG A 90 -2.66 -3.55 9.26
C ARG A 90 -1.21 -3.07 9.32
N ARG A 91 -0.28 -3.89 8.82
CA ARG A 91 1.16 -3.57 8.83
C ARG A 91 1.47 -2.41 7.90
N ALA A 92 0.97 -2.45 6.67
CA ALA A 92 1.14 -1.39 5.69
C ALA A 92 0.51 -0.07 6.16
N GLY A 93 -0.71 -0.11 6.69
CA GLY A 93 -1.39 1.07 7.22
C GLY A 93 -0.66 1.69 8.41
N ALA A 94 -0.13 0.87 9.33
CA ALA A 94 0.64 1.34 10.48
C ALA A 94 1.95 2.01 10.04
N ALA A 95 2.73 1.36 9.16
CA ALA A 95 3.99 1.90 8.67
C ALA A 95 3.80 3.18 7.84
N ILE A 96 2.76 3.26 7.00
CA ILE A 96 2.42 4.47 6.27
C ILE A 96 2.07 5.60 7.24
N SER A 97 1.20 5.33 8.24
CA SER A 97 0.79 6.34 9.21
C SER A 97 1.99 6.84 10.02
N GLN A 98 2.84 5.94 10.51
CA GLN A 98 4.07 6.27 11.23
C GLN A 98 5.03 7.10 10.38
N ALA A 99 5.22 6.76 9.10
CA ALA A 99 6.09 7.52 8.22
C ALA A 99 5.54 8.94 7.99
N LEU A 100 4.21 9.08 7.82
CA LEU A 100 3.54 10.36 7.64
C LEU A 100 3.61 11.25 8.90
N ASP A 101 3.49 10.68 10.09
CA ASP A 101 3.61 11.42 11.36
C ASP A 101 5.01 12.03 11.54
N ASN A 102 6.02 11.41 10.93
CA ASN A 102 7.41 11.87 10.97
C ASN A 102 7.79 12.80 9.80
N VAL A 103 6.84 13.15 8.93
CA VAL A 103 7.09 14.12 7.84
C VAL A 103 7.14 15.53 8.40
N ILE A 104 8.35 16.08 8.46
CA ILE A 104 8.57 17.48 8.80
C ILE A 104 8.44 18.31 7.52
N PRO A 105 7.65 19.41 7.51
CA PRO A 105 7.62 20.33 6.38
C PRO A 105 9.03 20.85 6.07
N SER A 106 9.53 20.58 4.86
CA SER A 106 10.80 21.14 4.38
C SER A 106 10.53 22.46 3.68
N ASN A 107 11.26 23.51 4.05
CA ASN A 107 11.25 24.81 3.37
C ASN A 107 12.21 24.85 2.16
N GLY A 108 12.86 23.73 1.83
CA GLY A 108 13.82 23.60 0.73
C GLY A 108 13.17 23.14 -0.59
N ALA A 109 13.90 23.35 -1.69
CA ALA A 109 13.49 22.91 -3.04
C ALA A 109 13.32 21.38 -3.14
N ASP A 110 14.07 20.63 -2.32
CA ASP A 110 13.84 19.21 -2.07
C ASP A 110 12.77 19.08 -0.99
N GLY A 111 11.50 19.11 -1.42
CA GLY A 111 10.36 18.91 -0.53
C GLY A 111 10.48 17.61 0.28
N PRO A 112 9.73 17.48 1.39
CA PRO A 112 9.91 16.36 2.30
C PRO A 112 9.77 15.01 1.59
N THR A 113 10.75 14.14 1.84
CA THR A 113 10.77 12.76 1.33
C THR A 113 10.49 11.83 2.50
N ALA A 114 9.31 11.20 2.48
CA ALA A 114 8.94 10.17 3.44
C ALA A 114 9.39 8.82 2.88
N VAL A 115 10.20 8.07 3.63
CA VAL A 115 10.50 6.68 3.31
C VAL A 115 9.69 5.81 4.26
N ILE A 116 8.76 5.05 3.70
CA ILE A 116 7.90 4.10 4.41
C ILE A 116 8.57 2.74 4.33
N TYR A 117 8.96 2.18 5.47
CA TYR A 117 9.59 0.86 5.56
C TYR A 117 8.52 -0.21 5.79
N LEU A 118 8.42 -1.16 4.87
CA LEU A 118 7.58 -2.34 4.93
C LEU A 118 8.47 -3.58 4.78
N ASP A 119 9.20 -3.93 5.83
CA ASP A 119 10.10 -5.09 5.83
C ASP A 119 9.36 -6.45 5.89
N ASP A 120 8.08 -6.45 5.54
CA ASP A 120 7.27 -7.66 5.48
C ASP A 120 7.66 -8.51 4.28
N ARG A 121 7.98 -9.78 4.56
CA ARG A 121 7.98 -10.86 3.56
C ARG A 121 6.64 -11.58 3.61
N VAL A 122 5.86 -11.49 2.54
CA VAL A 122 4.75 -12.44 2.33
C VAL A 122 5.35 -13.81 2.05
N THR A 123 5.11 -14.77 2.95
CA THR A 123 5.58 -16.15 2.80
C THR A 123 4.43 -17.09 2.47
N ALA A 124 4.72 -18.22 1.83
CA ALA A 124 3.70 -19.21 1.42
C ALA A 124 2.90 -19.82 2.59
N LYS A 125 3.32 -19.62 3.84
CA LYS A 125 2.53 -20.03 5.02
C LYS A 125 1.36 -19.09 5.28
N ASP A 126 1.48 -17.83 4.89
CA ASP A 126 0.48 -16.79 5.12
C ASP A 126 -0.68 -16.85 4.12
N THR A 127 -0.59 -17.70 3.09
CA THR A 127 -1.61 -17.94 2.05
C THR A 127 -2.50 -19.15 2.33
N THR A 128 -2.40 -19.77 3.51
CA THR A 128 -3.22 -20.95 3.84
C THR A 128 -4.60 -20.47 4.34
N PRO A 129 -5.71 -20.87 3.70
CA PRO A 129 -7.05 -20.44 4.05
C PRO A 129 -7.54 -20.93 5.41
#